data_AF-A0A968I165-F1
#
_entry.id   AF-A0A968I165-F1
#
_cell.length_a   1.000
_cell.length_b   1.000
_cell.length_c   1.000
_cell.angle_alpha   90.00
_cell.angle_beta   90.00
_cell.angle_gamma   90.00
#
_symmetry.space_group_name_H-M   'P 1'
#
loop_
_entity.id
_entity.type
_entity.pdbx_description
1 polymer ?
#
loop_
_entity_poly.entity_id
_entity_poly.type
_entity_poly.pdbx_seq_one_letter_code
_entity_poly.pdbx_strand_id
1 'polypeptide(L)'
;MNTAMNLEKHHQRMQLLADVTYKIRQSLDLHEILQTTVTEVRQLLNADRVLMFQIHPDGQGTVVQEAVLPGWSPCLDQILSIIVLARPLLILTAKAGYP
;
A
#
# COMPACT_ATOMS: atom_id res chain seq x y z
N MET A 1 13.06 20.36 -45.94
CA MET A 1 14.16 19.95 -45.04
C MET A 1 13.88 20.29 -43.57
N ASN A 2 13.35 21.48 -43.24
CA ASN A 2 13.09 21.88 -41.84
C ASN A 2 11.94 21.10 -41.13
N THR A 3 10.97 20.56 -41.87
CA THR A 3 9.85 19.80 -41.31
C THR A 3 10.27 18.45 -40.75
N ALA A 4 11.12 17.70 -41.46
CA ALA A 4 11.67 16.43 -40.99
C ALA A 4 12.55 16.62 -39.73
N MET A 5 13.36 17.68 -39.71
CA MET A 5 14.19 18.03 -38.56
C MET A 5 13.36 18.46 -37.35
N ASN A 6 12.27 19.21 -37.55
CA ASN A 6 11.35 19.57 -36.47
C ASN A 6 10.57 18.35 -35.96
N LEU A 7 10.16 17.44 -36.84
CA LEU A 7 9.46 16.21 -36.46
C LEU A 7 10.35 15.30 -35.60
N GLU A 8 11.61 15.14 -35.99
CA GLU A 8 12.59 14.36 -35.22
C GLU A 8 12.82 14.97 -33.83
N LYS A 9 12.98 16.29 -33.76
CA LYS A 9 13.13 17.01 -32.49
C LYS A 9 11.88 16.91 -31.60
N HIS A 10 10.70 16.91 -32.20
CA HIS A 10 9.44 16.69 -31.48
C HIS A 10 9.33 15.25 -30.96
N HIS A 11 9.74 14.27 -31.75
CA HIS A 11 9.75 12.87 -31.35
C HIS A 11 10.67 12.62 -30.16
N GLN A 12 11.90 13.13 -30.22
CA GLN A 12 12.88 13.04 -29.12
C GLN A 12 12.38 13.69 -27.83
N ARG A 13 11.67 14.82 -27.92
CA ARG A 13 11.05 15.47 -26.76
C ARG A 13 9.94 14.62 -26.14
N MET A 14 9.10 14.00 -26.97
CA MET A 14 8.03 13.12 -26.48
C MET A 14 8.59 11.86 -25.82
N GLN A 15 9.66 11.28 -26.37
CA GLN A 15 10.37 10.15 -25.75
C GLN A 15 10.95 10.52 -24.39
N LEU A 16 11.62 11.67 -24.29
CA LEU A 16 12.18 12.15 -23.03
C LEU A 16 11.08 12.39 -21.97
N LEU A 17 9.93 12.94 -22.36
CA LEU A 17 8.80 13.16 -21.46
C LEU A 17 8.17 11.82 -21.00
N ALA A 18 8.08 10.84 -21.89
CA ALA A 18 7.60 9.50 -21.56
C ALA A 18 8.54 8.81 -20.57
N ASP A 19 9.86 8.91 -20.77
CA ASP A 19 10.87 8.32 -19.87
C ASP A 19 10.86 8.96 -18.48
N VAL A 20 10.68 10.28 -18.40
CA VAL A 20 10.54 10.99 -17.13
C VAL A 20 9.26 10.54 -16.42
N THR A 21 8.14 10.43 -17.13
CA THR A 21 6.87 9.96 -16.59
C THR A 21 6.97 8.50 -16.10
N TYR A 22 7.65 7.66 -16.86
CA TYR A 22 7.92 6.27 -16.52
C TYR A 22 8.76 6.16 -15.24
N LYS A 23 9.83 6.95 -15.11
CA LYS A 23 10.66 7.00 -13.89
C LYS A 23 9.91 7.52 -12.66
N ILE A 24 9.01 8.49 -12.83
CA ILE A 24 8.13 8.98 -11.76
C ILE A 24 7.15 7.89 -11.29
N ARG A 25 6.65 7.05 -12.21
CA ARG A 25 5.84 5.87 -11.87
C ARG A 25 6.66 4.72 -11.29
N GLN A 26 7.94 4.59 -11.65
CA GLN A 26 8.83 3.57 -11.10
C GLN A 26 9.30 3.89 -9.67
N SER A 27 9.41 5.16 -9.28
CA SER A 27 9.56 5.55 -7.86
C SER A 27 8.30 5.28 -7.01
N LEU A 28 7.34 4.53 -7.55
CA LEU A 28 5.97 4.41 -7.07
C LEU A 28 5.47 2.97 -6.93
N ASP A 29 6.30 1.93 -6.84
CA ASP A 29 5.78 0.64 -6.30
C ASP A 29 5.79 0.62 -4.77
N LEU A 30 5.26 1.70 -4.21
CA LEU A 30 4.99 1.81 -2.78
C LEU A 30 4.13 0.64 -2.33
N HIS A 31 3.24 0.14 -3.19
CA HIS A 31 2.45 -1.04 -2.92
C HIS A 31 3.34 -2.28 -2.67
N GLU A 32 4.26 -2.61 -3.58
CA GLU A 32 5.22 -3.72 -3.45
C GLU A 32 6.13 -3.55 -2.23
N ILE A 33 6.63 -2.33 -1.98
CA ILE A 33 7.47 -2.05 -0.81
C ILE A 33 6.69 -2.29 0.49
N LEU A 34 5.49 -1.73 0.61
CA LEU A 34 4.67 -1.88 1.80
C LEU A 34 4.21 -3.34 1.95
N GLN A 35 3.86 -4.01 0.85
CA GLN A 35 3.47 -5.43 0.83
C GLN A 35 4.60 -6.33 1.31
N THR A 36 5.81 -6.10 0.79
CA THR A 36 7.02 -6.81 1.22
C THR A 36 7.26 -6.55 2.71
N THR A 37 7.15 -5.30 3.15
CA THR A 37 7.37 -4.94 4.55
C THR A 37 6.37 -5.61 5.49
N VAL A 38 5.06 -5.57 5.21
CA VAL A 38 4.07 -6.25 6.07
C VAL A 38 4.30 -7.76 6.10
N THR A 39 4.74 -8.35 4.99
CA THR A 39 5.03 -9.79 4.89
C THR A 39 6.25 -10.17 5.73
N GLU A 40 7.37 -9.47 5.56
CA GLU A 40 8.62 -9.71 6.29
C GLU A 40 8.45 -9.46 7.79
N VAL A 41 7.78 -8.37 8.18
CA VAL A 41 7.53 -8.06 9.60
C VAL A 41 6.63 -9.13 10.25
N ARG A 42 5.60 -9.60 9.53
CA ARG A 42 4.74 -10.69 10.04
C ARG A 42 5.56 -11.96 10.31
N GLN A 43 6.46 -12.33 9.40
CA GLN A 43 7.32 -13.50 9.55
C GLN A 43 8.33 -13.31 10.70
N LEU A 44 8.98 -12.15 10.76
CA LEU A 44 9.97 -11.81 11.79
C LEU A 44 9.37 -11.86 13.19
N LEU A 45 8.13 -11.37 13.35
CA LEU A 45 7.42 -11.36 14.62
C LEU A 45 6.65 -12.66 14.90
N ASN A 46 6.62 -13.60 13.96
CA ASN A 46 5.75 -14.79 13.98
C ASN A 46 4.30 -14.46 14.36
N ALA A 47 3.77 -13.36 13.79
CA ALA A 47 2.45 -12.87 14.08
C ALA A 47 1.40 -13.46 13.13
N ASP A 48 0.16 -13.58 13.61
CA ASP A 48 -0.97 -14.03 12.79
C ASP A 48 -1.37 -12.98 11.74
N ARG A 49 -1.19 -11.69 12.07
CA ARG A 49 -1.54 -10.54 11.22
C ARG A 49 -0.64 -9.33 11.50
N VAL A 50 -0.27 -8.61 10.44
CA VAL A 50 0.35 -7.27 10.49
C VAL A 50 -0.39 -6.35 9.53
N LEU A 51 -0.65 -5.12 9.97
CA LEU A 51 -1.36 -4.09 9.22
C LEU A 51 -0.52 -2.82 9.17
N MET A 52 -0.50 -2.16 8.02
CA MET A 52 -0.04 -0.78 7.91
C MET A 52 -1.25 0.13 7.80
N PHE A 53 -1.32 1.12 8.69
CA PHE A 53 -2.39 2.09 8.77
C PHE A 53 -1.94 3.47 8.32
N GLN A 54 -2.70 4.08 7.41
CA GLN A 54 -2.58 5.49 7.10
C GLN A 54 -3.58 6.28 7.92
N ILE A 55 -3.08 7.24 8.70
CA ILE A 55 -3.90 8.14 9.51
C ILE A 55 -4.21 9.39 8.71
N HIS A 56 -5.48 9.74 8.63
CA HIS A 56 -5.98 10.91 7.93
C HIS A 56 -6.13 12.10 8.90
N PRO A 57 -6.12 13.34 8.37
CA PRO A 57 -6.27 14.54 9.20
C PRO A 57 -7.58 14.63 9.99
N ASP A 58 -8.63 13.92 9.56
CA ASP A 58 -9.93 13.82 10.22
C ASP A 58 -9.95 12.83 11.39
N GLY A 59 -8.81 12.17 11.68
CA GLY A 59 -8.65 11.20 12.75
C GLY A 59 -9.11 9.78 12.38
N GLN A 60 -9.52 9.54 11.13
CA GLN A 60 -9.79 8.19 10.63
C GLN A 60 -8.49 7.50 10.20
N GLY A 61 -8.46 6.17 10.30
CA GLY A 61 -7.36 5.36 9.80
C GLY A 61 -7.83 4.42 8.68
N THR A 62 -7.05 4.26 7.62
CA THR A 62 -7.30 3.25 6.58
C THR A 62 -6.19 2.21 6.59
N VAL A 63 -6.55 0.93 6.49
CA VAL A 63 -5.58 -0.15 6.24
C VAL A 63 -5.08 -0.03 4.81
N VAL A 64 -3.80 0.32 4.64
CA VAL A 64 -3.18 0.48 3.30
C VAL A 64 -2.46 -0.78 2.84
N GLN A 65 -2.02 -1.63 3.77
CA GLN A 65 -1.51 -2.96 3.49
C GLN A 65 -1.76 -3.94 4.64
N GLU A 66 -1.87 -5.22 4.30
CA GLU A 66 -2.09 -6.32 5.23
C GLU A 66 -1.26 -7.55 4.85
N ALA A 67 -0.67 -8.19 5.85
CA ALA A 67 -0.22 -9.56 5.77
C ALA A 67 -0.93 -10.38 6.85
N VAL A 68 -1.59 -11.47 6.45
CA VAL A 68 -2.39 -12.31 7.34
C VAL A 68 -2.26 -13.78 6.98
N LEU A 69 -2.35 -14.65 8.00
CA LEU A 69 -2.41 -16.09 7.78
C LEU A 69 -3.71 -16.52 7.06
N PRO A 70 -3.67 -17.64 6.29
CA PRO A 70 -4.87 -18.24 5.72
C PRO A 70 -5.92 -18.56 6.81
N GLY A 71 -7.20 -18.29 6.52
CA GLY A 71 -8.31 -18.56 7.43
C GLY A 71 -8.79 -17.35 8.26
N TRP A 72 -8.13 -16.20 8.14
CA TRP A 72 -8.58 -14.94 8.71
C TRP A 72 -9.27 -14.07 7.65
N SER A 73 -10.35 -13.36 8.02
CA SER A 73 -11.04 -12.43 7.12
C SER A 73 -10.17 -11.19 6.85
N PRO A 74 -9.79 -10.89 5.60
CA PRO A 74 -9.00 -9.71 5.26
C PRO A 74 -9.70 -8.42 5.69
N CYS A 75 -8.90 -7.42 6.02
CA CYS A 75 -9.33 -6.07 6.40
C CYS A 75 -8.61 -4.97 5.61
N LEU A 76 -7.92 -5.32 4.52
CA LEU A 76 -7.40 -4.37 3.54
C LEU A 76 -8.50 -3.39 3.07
N ASP A 77 -8.13 -2.12 2.89
CA ASP A 77 -9.01 -1.01 2.50
C ASP A 77 -10.12 -0.65 3.51
N GLN A 78 -10.16 -1.29 4.68
CA GLN A 78 -11.15 -0.98 5.71
C GLN A 78 -10.76 0.30 6.46
N ILE A 79 -11.74 1.17 6.69
CA ILE A 79 -11.60 2.35 7.54
C ILE A 79 -11.84 1.92 8.99
N LEU A 80 -10.83 2.07 9.83
CA LEU A 80 -10.88 1.75 11.25
C LEU A 80 -10.68 3.02 12.07
N SER A 81 -11.58 3.28 13.02
CA SER A 81 -11.40 4.35 14.00
C SER A 81 -10.36 3.92 15.05
N ILE A 82 -9.34 4.76 15.27
CA ILE A 82 -8.16 4.52 16.13
C ILE A 82 -8.48 3.99 17.55
N ILE A 83 -9.70 4.24 18.07
CA ILE A 83 -10.16 3.84 19.41
C ILE A 83 -10.09 2.32 19.65
N VAL A 84 -10.05 1.47 18.61
CA VAL A 84 -9.91 0.01 18.78
C VAL A 84 -8.50 -0.42 19.21
N LEU A 85 -7.47 0.39 18.93
CA LEU A 85 -6.06 0.02 19.16
C LEU A 85 -5.51 0.42 20.55
N ALA A 86 -6.24 1.24 21.32
CA ALA A 86 -5.76 1.85 22.56
C ALA A 86 -6.45 1.35 23.84
N ARG A 87 -6.83 0.06 23.90
CA ARG A 87 -7.12 -0.60 25.19
C ARG A 87 -6.00 -1.59 25.51
N PRO A 88 -5.35 -1.52 26.69
CA PRO A 88 -4.29 -2.46 27.07
C PRO A 88 -4.82 -3.87 27.43
N LEU A 89 -6.06 -4.20 27.05
CA LEU A 89 -6.67 -5.50 27.33
C LEU A 89 -7.80 -5.80 26.33
N LEU A 90 -7.46 -6.17 25.09
CA LEU A 90 -8.33 -7.05 24.30
C LEU A 90 -7.47 -7.92 23.37
N ILE A 91 -7.15 -9.09 23.88
CA ILE A 91 -6.58 -10.21 23.15
C ILE A 91 -7.60 -10.65 22.08
N LEU A 92 -7.11 -10.99 20.89
CA LEU A 92 -7.68 -11.96 19.94
C LEU A 92 -9.23 -12.10 19.96
N THR A 93 -9.94 -11.37 19.11
CA THR A 93 -11.31 -11.76 18.74
C THR A 93 -11.44 -11.85 17.23
N ALA A 94 -11.02 -12.98 16.68
CA ALA A 94 -11.61 -13.51 15.46
C ALA A 94 -11.62 -15.05 15.47
N LYS A 95 -12.09 -15.65 16.58
CA LYS A 95 -12.77 -16.95 16.52
C LYS A 95 -13.73 -17.13 17.69
N ALA A 96 -14.96 -16.67 17.48
CA ALA A 96 -16.20 -17.19 18.05
C ALA A 96 -17.29 -16.51 17.19
N GLY A 97 -17.79 -17.16 16.15
CA GLY A 97 -18.86 -18.15 16.35
C GLY A 97 -20.13 -17.42 16.78
N TYR A 98 -20.84 -16.82 15.83
CA TYR A 98 -22.26 -16.46 15.94
C TYR A 98 -22.90 -16.65 14.55
N PRO A 99 -24.17 -17.11 14.50
CA PRO A 99 -24.71 -18.01 13.46
C PRO A 99 -24.78 -17.42 12.06
#